data_AF-A0A3D5ZCE8-F1
#
_entry.id   AF-A0A3D5ZCE8-F1
#
_cell.length_a   1.000
_cell.length_b   1.000
_cell.length_c   1.000
_cell.angle_alpha   90.00
_cell.angle_beta   90.00
_cell.angle_gamma   90.00
#
_symmetry.space_group_name_H-M   'P 1'
#
loop_
_entity.id
_entity.type
_entity.pdbx_description
1 polymer ?
#
loop_
_entity_poly.entity_id
_entity_poly.type
_entity_poly.pdbx_seq_one_letter_code
_entity_poly.pdbx_strand_id
1 'polypeptide(L)' 'MSYFSHETAVIDEGCQIGEGTKIWHFSHVMPNSVLGEKCNIGQNVVISPEVILGDNVKVQ' A
#
# COMPACT_ATOMS: atom_id res chain seq x y z
N MET A 1 -0.57 -14.80 5.41
CA MET A 1 -0.23 -13.37 5.35
C MET A 1 -0.88 -12.83 4.09
N SER A 2 -1.87 -11.95 4.20
CA SER A 2 -2.62 -11.46 3.04
C SER A 2 -1.80 -10.52 2.16
N TYR A 3 -0.88 -9.72 2.73
CA TYR A 3 -0.01 -8.82 1.99
C TYR A 3 1.41 -8.81 2.58
N PHE A 4 2.35 -8.21 1.87
CA PHE A 4 3.70 -7.93 2.34
C PHE A 4 3.87 -6.44 2.62
N SER A 5 4.41 -6.11 3.80
CA SER A 5 4.87 -4.76 4.14
C SER A 5 6.30 -4.85 4.65
N HIS A 6 7.19 -4.06 4.06
CA HIS A 6 8.52 -3.88 4.60
C HIS A 6 8.47 -3.26 6.00
N GLU A 7 9.41 -3.59 6.88
CA GLU A 7 9.47 -3.10 8.27
C GLU A 7 9.60 -1.56 8.38
N THR A 8 10.11 -0.93 7.32
CA THR A 8 10.25 0.53 7.23
C THR A 8 9.09 1.23 6.53
N ALA A 9 8.11 0.48 6.01
CA ALA A 9 6.89 1.08 5.47
C ALA A 9 5.97 1.48 6.63
N VAL A 10 5.33 2.64 6.49
CA VAL A 10 4.34 3.14 7.44
C VAL A 10 2.97 3.00 6.80
N ILE A 11 2.08 2.31 7.49
CA ILE A 11 0.69 2.14 7.07
C ILE A 11 -0.16 2.66 8.23
N ASP A 12 -0.86 3.77 7.99
CA ASP A 12 -1.72 4.35 9.01
C ASP A 12 -2.99 3.51 9.20
N GLU A 13 -3.68 3.73 10.33
CA GLU A 13 -4.90 3.00 10.64
C GLU A 13 -6.02 3.24 9.61
N GLY A 14 -6.91 2.26 9.46
CA GLY A 14 -8.04 2.33 8.53
C GLY A 14 -7.72 1.99 7.07
N CYS A 15 -6.46 1.74 6.73
CA CYS A 15 -6.09 1.30 5.39
C CYS A 15 -6.58 -0.13 5.10
N GLN A 16 -7.10 -0.33 3.89
CA GLN A 16 -7.49 -1.66 3.40
C GLN A 16 -6.46 -2.12 2.36
N ILE A 17 -5.85 -3.28 2.58
CA ILE A 17 -4.80 -3.81 1.71
C ILE A 17 -5.21 -5.19 1.22
N GLY A 18 -5.41 -5.31 -0.09
CA GLY A 18 -5.82 -6.52 -0.78
C GLY A 18 -4.74 -7.60 -0.80
N GLU A 19 -5.17 -8.82 -1.11
CA GLU A 19 -4.29 -10.00 -1.12
C GLU A 19 -3.16 -9.88 -2.15
N GLY A 20 -1.96 -10.32 -1.79
CA GLY A 20 -0.80 -10.33 -2.67
C GLY A 20 -0.16 -8.96 -2.90
N THR A 21 -0.70 -7.88 -2.32
CA THR A 21 -0.11 -6.54 -2.39
C THR A 21 1.23 -6.48 -1.67
N LYS A 22 2.19 -5.75 -2.24
CA LYS A 22 3.55 -5.57 -1.71
C LYS A 22 3.83 -4.09 -1.51
N ILE A 23 4.23 -3.72 -0.30
CA ILE A 23 4.59 -2.36 0.08
C ILE A 23 6.07 -2.35 0.47
N TRP A 24 6.88 -1.61 -0.28
CA TRP A 24 8.33 -1.57 -0.15
C TRP A 24 8.82 -0.42 0.74
N HIS A 25 10.14 -0.40 0.97
CA HIS A 25 10.83 0.46 1.92
C HIS A 25 10.40 1.93 1.87
N PHE A 26 10.25 2.54 3.05
CA PHE A 26 10.00 3.98 3.22
C PHE A 26 8.74 4.50 2.52
N SER A 27 7.81 3.61 2.18
CA SER A 27 6.50 4.02 1.69
C SER A 27 5.62 4.46 2.84
N HIS A 28 4.73 5.42 2.59
CA HIS A 28 3.72 5.86 3.56
C HIS A 28 2.34 5.70 2.93
N VAL A 29 1.53 4.82 3.50
CA VAL A 29 0.12 4.63 3.14
C VAL A 29 -0.73 5.34 4.17
N MET A 30 -1.32 6.47 3.79
CA MET A 30 -2.07 7.36 4.70
C MET A 30 -3.51 6.86 4.92
N PRO A 31 -4.22 7.37 5.96
CA PRO A 31 -5.45 6.76 6.48
C PRO A 31 -6.56 6.60 5.44
N ASN A 32 -7.40 5.58 5.67
CA ASN A 32 -8.59 5.27 4.87
C ASN A 32 -8.32 4.99 3.38
N SER A 33 -7.08 4.78 2.99
CA SER A 33 -6.74 4.38 1.62
C SER A 33 -7.06 2.90 1.37
N VAL A 34 -7.38 2.58 0.12
CA VAL A 34 -7.72 1.22 -0.33
C VAL A 34 -6.73 0.83 -1.42
N LEU A 35 -5.97 -0.22 -1.15
CA LEU A 35 -5.08 -0.86 -2.12
C LEU A 35 -5.71 -2.18 -2.50
N GLY A 36 -6.06 -2.36 -3.77
CA GLY A 36 -6.60 -3.61 -4.32
C GLY A 36 -5.64 -4.80 -4.19
N GLU A 37 -5.99 -5.90 -4.84
CA GLU A 37 -5.17 -7.11 -4.85
C GLU A 37 -3.93 -6.94 -5.73
N LYS A 38 -2.82 -7.59 -5.36
CA LYS A 38 -1.59 -7.69 -6.16
C LYS A 38 -0.99 -6.34 -6.57
N CYS A 39 -1.23 -5.27 -5.81
CA CYS A 39 -0.57 -3.99 -6.01
C CYS A 39 0.93 -4.07 -5.65
N ASN A 40 1.73 -3.20 -6.25
CA ASN A 40 3.15 -3.07 -5.95
C ASN A 40 3.51 -1.60 -5.71
N ILE A 41 3.74 -1.26 -4.44
CA ILE A 41 4.05 0.09 -3.98
C ILE A 41 5.56 0.17 -3.79
N GLY A 42 6.23 0.85 -4.74
CA GLY A 42 7.68 1.02 -4.81
C GLY A 42 8.25 1.79 -3.62
N GLN A 43 9.59 1.86 -3.57
CA GLN A 43 10.28 2.55 -2.48
C GLN A 43 9.92 4.04 -2.44
N ASN A 44 9.73 4.59 -1.24
CA ASN A 44 9.50 6.02 -1.01
C ASN A 44 8.23 6.58 -1.69
N VAL A 45 7.24 5.71 -1.96
CA VAL A 45 5.93 6.12 -2.48
C VAL A 45 5.04 6.60 -1.34
N VAL A 46 4.29 7.68 -1.59
CA VAL A 46 3.26 8.18 -0.67
C VAL A 46 1.89 7.95 -1.29
N ILE A 47 1.02 7.23 -0.59
CA ILE A 47 -0.41 7.10 -0.92
C ILE A 47 -1.16 8.04 0.00
N SER A 48 -1.73 9.11 -0.56
CA SER A 48 -2.48 10.13 0.19
C SER A 48 -3.77 9.57 0.82
N PRO A 49 -4.37 10.28 1.81
CA PRO A 49 -5.58 9.81 2.47
C PRO A 49 -6.71 9.54 1.46
N GLU A 50 -7.53 8.53 1.74
CA GLU A 50 -8.74 8.17 0.95
C GLU A 50 -8.47 7.81 -0.53
N VAL A 51 -7.21 7.59 -0.92
CA VAL A 51 -6.86 7.12 -2.28
C VAL A 51 -7.30 5.67 -2.46
N ILE A 52 -7.86 5.38 -3.63
CA ILE A 52 -8.27 4.04 -4.05
C ILE A 52 -7.40 3.61 -5.23
N LEU A 53 -6.61 2.56 -5.04
CA LEU A 53 -5.95 1.82 -6.10
C LEU A 53 -6.75 0.54 -6.38
N GLY A 54 -7.07 0.31 -7.65
CA GLY A 54 -7.63 -0.97 -8.10
C GLY A 54 -6.61 -2.10 -8.06
N ASP A 55 -6.98 -3.25 -8.61
CA ASP A 55 -6.13 -4.44 -8.60
C ASP A 55 -4.95 -4.33 -9.57
N ASN A 56 -3.84 -5.00 -9.24
CA ASN A 56 -2.64 -5.15 -10.05
C ASN A 56 -2.00 -3.80 -10.47
N VAL A 57 -2.19 -2.75 -9.66
CA VAL A 57 -1.57 -1.43 -9.86
C VAL A 57 -0.13 -1.42 -9.38
N LYS A 58 0.75 -0.79 -10.16
CA LYS A 58 2.14 -0.51 -9.76
C LYS A 58 2.34 0.99 -9.64
N VAL A 59 2.88 1.44 -8.50
CA VAL A 59 3.33 2.82 -8.27
C VAL A 59 4.83 2.77 -8.01
N GLN A 60 5.62 3.61 -8.70
CA GLN A 60 7.07 3.74 -8.52
C GLN A 60 7.46 5.16 -8.16
#